data_AF-A0A428YYB1-F1
#
_entry.id   AF-A0A428YYB1-F1
#
_cell.length_a   1.000
_cell.length_b   1.000
_cell.length_c   1.000
_cell.angle_alpha   90.00
_cell.angle_beta   90.00
_cell.angle_gamma   90.00
#
_symmetry.space_group_name_H-M   'P 1'
#
loop_
_entity.id
_entity.type
_entity.pdbx_description
1 polymer ?
#
loop_
_entity_poly.entity_id
_entity_poly.type
_entity_poly.pdbx_seq_one_letter_code
_entity_poly.pdbx_strand_id
1 'polypeptide(L)'
;MNEREILSQIRTLVDQEHDLRNRSVAGEIDSAEEQAKLKSLEESLDQCWDLLRQRRARQGAGENPDDAQARPTQQVEGYLQ
;
A
#
# COMPACT_ATOMS: atom_id res chain seq x y z
N MET A 1 -2.67 -13.49 -2.81
CA MET A 1 -2.58 -12.71 -1.56
C MET A 1 -3.96 -12.73 -0.90
N ASN A 2 -4.04 -13.20 0.35
CA ASN A 2 -5.31 -13.35 1.07
C ASN A 2 -5.68 -12.07 1.84
N GLU A 3 -6.93 -11.94 2.30
CA GLU A 3 -7.39 -10.75 3.07
C GLU A 3 -6.44 -10.38 4.23
N ARG A 4 -6.01 -11.38 5.01
CA ARG A 4 -5.09 -11.16 6.15
C ARG A 4 -3.75 -10.59 5.70
N GLU A 5 -3.25 -11.00 4.54
CA GLU A 5 -2.00 -10.48 4.00
C GLU A 5 -2.17 -9.04 3.52
N ILE A 6 -3.31 -8.71 2.90
CA ILE A 6 -3.63 -7.34 2.48
C ILE A 6 -3.67 -6.42 3.70
N LEU A 7 -4.36 -6.83 4.76
CA LEU A 7 -4.43 -6.06 6.01
C LEU A 7 -3.05 -5.92 6.67
N SER A 8 -2.22 -6.97 6.62
CA SER A 8 -0.85 -6.91 7.12
C SER A 8 -0.01 -5.91 6.31
N GLN A 9 -0.14 -5.90 4.98
CA GLN A 9 0.56 -4.98 4.10
C GLN A 9 0.13 -3.53 4.35
N ILE A 10 -1.17 -3.28 4.47
CA ILE A 10 -1.71 -1.95 4.83
C ILE A 10 -1.08 -1.46 6.14
N ARG A 11 -1.02 -2.32 7.16
CA ARG A 11 -0.42 -1.97 8.45
C ARG A 11 1.06 -1.60 8.31
N THR A 12 1.83 -2.40 7.58
CA THR A 12 3.24 -2.10 7.29
C THR A 12 3.41 -0.77 6.57
N LEU A 13 2.56 -0.47 5.58
CA LEU A 13 2.62 0.80 4.83
C LEU A 13 2.30 2.01 5.71
N VAL A 14 1.30 1.90 6.59
CA VAL A 14 0.97 2.96 7.56
C VAL A 14 2.11 3.16 8.57
N ASP A 15 2.73 2.07 9.05
CA ASP A 15 3.88 2.17 9.95
C ASP A 15 5.08 2.86 9.24
N GLN A 16 5.29 2.60 7.95
CA GLN A 16 6.31 3.30 7.14
C GLN A 16 6.00 4.79 6.95
N GLU A 17 4.73 5.16 6.75
CA GLU A 17 4.32 6.57 6.67
C GLU A 17 4.62 7.31 7.98
N HIS A 18 4.31 6.70 9.12
CA HIS A 18 4.62 7.27 10.42
C HIS A 18 6.13 7.43 10.66
N ASP A 19 6.94 6.44 10.29
CA ASP A 19 8.40 6.53 10.37
C ASP A 19 8.94 7.67 9.50
N LEU A 20 8.48 7.73 8.24
CA LEU A 20 8.87 8.77 7.29
C LEU A 20 8.56 10.16 7.83
N ARG A 21 7.37 10.34 8.42
CA ARG A 21 6.94 11.60 9.00
C ARG A 21 7.77 11.98 10.23
N ASN A 22 8.13 11.02 11.08
CA ASN A 22 9.01 11.27 12.22
C ASN A 22 10.40 11.72 11.76
N ARG A 23 10.95 11.08 10.73
CA ARG A 23 12.26 11.43 10.15
C ARG A 23 12.24 12.81 9.49
N SER A 24 11.15 13.16 8.81
CA SER A 24 10.92 14.50 8.25
C SER A 24 10.90 15.57 9.34
N VAL A 25 10.14 15.35 10.42
CA VAL A 25 10.08 16.26 11.58
C VAL A 25 11.44 16.38 12.28
N ALA A 26 12.22 15.30 12.33
CA ALA A 26 13.58 15.32 12.85
C ALA A 26 14.60 16.02 11.93
N GLY A 27 14.22 16.37 10.70
CA GLY A 27 15.10 16.97 9.70
C GLY A 27 16.10 15.98 9.09
N GLU A 28 15.82 14.68 9.15
CA GLU A 28 16.69 13.63 8.58
C GLU A 28 16.47 13.41 7.09
N ILE A 29 15.36 13.90 6.53
CA ILE A 29 15.02 13.80 5.11
C ILE A 29 14.53 15.15 4.58
N ASP A 30 14.82 15.41 3.30
CA ASP A 30 14.32 16.59 2.60
C ASP A 30 12.82 16.47 2.33
N SER A 31 12.10 17.61 2.35
CA SER A 31 10.66 17.64 2.05
C SER A 31 10.34 17.07 0.66
N ALA A 32 11.22 17.25 -0.33
CA ALA A 32 11.00 16.67 -1.66
C ALA A 32 11.08 15.14 -1.66
N GLU A 33 12.00 14.57 -0.87
CA GLU A 33 12.16 13.12 -0.72
C GLU A 33 11.01 12.52 0.10
N GLU A 34 10.60 13.21 1.17
CA GLU A 34 9.40 12.86 1.94
C GLU A 34 8.17 12.78 1.03
N GLN A 35 7.89 13.81 0.25
CA GLN A 35 6.72 13.85 -0.63
C GLN A 35 6.73 12.74 -1.68
N ALA A 36 7.90 12.43 -2.25
CA ALA A 36 8.03 11.32 -3.21
C ALA A 36 7.73 9.96 -2.57
N LYS A 37 8.31 9.70 -1.37
CA LYS A 37 8.08 8.46 -0.63
C LYS A 37 6.64 8.33 -0.16
N LEU A 38 6.06 9.42 0.36
CA LEU A 38 4.69 9.48 0.85
C LEU A 38 3.70 9.20 -0.29
N LYS A 39 3.91 9.78 -1.47
CA LYS A 39 3.09 9.49 -2.65
C LYS A 39 3.13 8.00 -3.02
N SER A 40 4.30 7.37 -3.01
CA SER A 40 4.40 5.93 -3.30
C SER A 40 3.73 5.05 -2.24
N LEU A 41 3.77 5.46 -0.97
CA LEU A 41 3.05 4.78 0.11
C LEU A 41 1.53 4.89 -0.08
N GLU A 42 1.03 6.08 -0.41
CA GLU A 42 -0.38 6.33 -0.71
C GLU A 42 -0.86 5.48 -1.89
N GLU A 43 -0.11 5.45 -3.00
CA GLU A 43 -0.42 4.61 -4.17
C GLU A 43 -0.49 3.11 -3.82
N SER A 44 0.42 2.65 -2.95
CA SER A 44 0.44 1.26 -2.46
C SER A 44 -0.74 0.95 -1.54
N LEU A 45 -1.14 1.90 -0.68
CA LEU A 45 -2.30 1.77 0.20
C LEU A 45 -3.59 1.70 -0.60
N ASP A 46 -3.77 2.59 -1.58
CA ASP A 46 -4.93 2.60 -2.47
C ASP A 46 -5.06 1.25 -3.20
N GLN A 47 -3.95 0.71 -3.70
CA GLN A 47 -3.95 -0.61 -4.33
C GLN A 47 -4.39 -1.72 -3.37
N CYS A 48 -3.91 -1.71 -2.13
CA CYS A 48 -4.29 -2.70 -1.12
C CYS A 48 -5.79 -2.58 -0.80
N TRP A 49 -6.32 -1.36 -0.67
CA TRP A 49 -7.73 -1.12 -0.42
C TRP A 49 -8.62 -1.54 -1.59
N ASP A 50 -8.21 -1.29 -2.82
CA ASP A 50 -8.92 -1.74 -4.02
C ASP A 50 -8.98 -3.26 -4.10
N LEU A 51 -7.86 -3.95 -3.83
CA LEU A 51 -7.82 -5.40 -3.81
C LEU A 51 -8.74 -5.98 -2.72
N LEU A 52 -8.73 -5.39 -1.52
CA LEU A 52 -9.63 -5.78 -0.43
C LEU A 52 -11.10 -5.62 -0.83
N ARG A 53 -11.44 -4.49 -1.45
CA ARG A 53 -12.79 -4.21 -1.92
C ARG A 53 -13.22 -5.21 -3.01
N GLN A 54 -12.36 -5.50 -3.97
CA GLN A 54 -12.62 -6.47 -5.03
C GLN A 54 -12.86 -7.87 -4.46
N ARG A 55 -12.04 -8.31 -3.49
CA ARG A 55 -12.25 -9.58 -2.78
C ARG A 55 -13.61 -9.64 -2.10
N ARG A 56 -13.97 -8.59 -1.35
CA ARG A 56 -15.26 -8.54 -0.64
C ARG A 56 -16.45 -8.53 -1.60
N ALA A 57 -16.35 -7.85 -2.74
CA ALA A 57 -17.39 -7.86 -3.76
C ALA A 57 -17.60 -9.27 -4.33
N ARG A 58 -16.51 -9.97 -4.71
CA ARG A 58 -16.57 -11.35 -5.21
C ARG A 58 -17.12 -12.32 -4.16
N GLN A 59 -16.66 -12.20 -2.92
CA GLN A 59 -17.17 -13.01 -1.80
C GLN A 59 -18.68 -12.80 -1.58
N GLY A 60 -19.16 -11.56 -1.67
CA GLY A 60 -20.59 -11.23 -1.58
C GLY A 60 -21.40 -11.74 -2.77
N ALA A 61 -20.79 -11.85 -3.95
CA ALA A 61 -21.40 -12.41 -5.15
C ALA A 61 -21.37 -13.96 -5.20
N GLY A 62 -20.76 -14.62 -4.21
CA GLY A 62 -20.56 -16.07 -4.21
C GLY A 62 -19.46 -16.55 -5.18
N GLU A 63 -18.66 -15.63 -5.71
CA GLU A 63 -17.51 -15.92 -6.55
C GLU A 63 -16.27 -16.23 -5.71
N ASN A 64 -15.24 -16.83 -6.33
CA ASN A 64 -13.99 -17.10 -5.64
C ASN A 64 -13.24 -15.79 -5.37
N PRO A 65 -13.03 -15.38 -4.10
CA PRO A 65 -12.31 -14.15 -3.77
C PRO A 65 -10.83 -14.22 -4.17
N ASP A 66 -10.26 -15.41 -4.36
CA ASP A 66 -8.87 -15.58 -4.80
C ASP A 66 -8.64 -15.29 -6.28
N ASP A 67 -9.73 -15.11 -7.05
CA ASP A 67 -9.67 -14.59 -8.42
C ASP A 67 -9.53 -13.05 -8.45
N ALA A 68 -9.58 -12.37 -7.29
CA ALA A 68 -9.25 -10.96 -7.20
C ALA A 68 -7.77 -10.73 -7.53
N GLN A 69 -7.53 -10.18 -8.71
CA GLN A 69 -6.21 -9.80 -9.18
C GLN A 69 -5.95 -8.35 -8.76
N ALA A 70 -4.90 -8.13 -7.96
CA ALA A 70 -4.37 -6.78 -7.79
C ALA A 70 -4.06 -6.25 -9.18
N ARG A 71 -4.45 -5.01 -9.48
CA ARG A 71 -3.94 -4.35 -10.71
C ARG A 71 -2.43 -4.51 -10.70
N PRO A 72 -1.78 -4.88 -11.82
CA PRO A 72 -0.32 -4.95 -11.83
C PRO A 72 0.18 -3.61 -11.34
N THR A 73 0.88 -3.62 -10.20
CA THR A 73 1.56 -2.42 -9.72
C THR A 73 2.48 -2.06 -10.86
N GLN A 74 2.23 -0.92 -11.51
CA GLN A 74 3.26 -0.28 -12.30
C GLN A 74 4.41 -0.17 -11.31
N GLN A 75 5.40 -1.06 -11.48
CA GLN A 75 6.44 -1.28 -10.50
C GLN A 75 6.92 0.10 -10.06
N VAL A 76 6.77 0.40 -8.78
CA VAL A 76 7.52 1.49 -8.19
C VAL A 76 8.95 0.96 -8.13
N GLU A 77 9.62 0.88 -9.30
CA GLU A 77 11.04 0.54 -9.51
C GLU A 77 11.94 1.63 -8.89
N GLY A 78 11.64 2.07 -7.67
CA GLY A 78 12.18 3.30 -7.14
C GLY A 78 12.73 3.23 -5.73
N TYR A 79 12.42 2.22 -4.92
CA TYR A 79 12.81 2.27 -3.49
C TYR A 79 13.20 0.94 -2.84
N LEU A 80 13.67 -0.02 -3.63
CA LEU A 80 14.45 -1.15 -3.14
C LEU A 80 15.80 -1.20 -3.86
N GLN A 81 16.64 -0.18 -3.64
CA GLN A 81 18.10 -0.34 -3.71
C GLN A 81 18.81 0.67 -2.84
#